data_AF-A0A1I7L0B9-F1
#
_entry.id   AF-A0A1I7L0B9-F1
#
_cell.length_a   1.000
_cell.length_b   1.000
_cell.length_c   1.000
_cell.angle_alpha   90.00
_cell.angle_beta   90.00
_cell.angle_gamma   90.00
#
_symmetry.space_group_name_H-M   'P 1'
#
loop_
_entity.id
_entity.type
_entity.pdbx_description
1 polymer ?
#
loop_
_entity_poly.entity_id
_entity_poly.type
_entity_poly.pdbx_seq_one_letter_code
_entity_poly.pdbx_strand_id
1 'polypeptide(L)' 'MYQVPCCRICKVPLSVVEQHIHEYLRPVTAGGKTGRPKKVGYRHVVNEVLKCDECGRLFAIKRDAEHRIVRGRQLRRAT' A
#
# COMPACT_ATOMS: atom_id res chain seq x y z
N MET A 1 10.74 -9.70 -1.63
CA MET A 1 10.09 -10.67 -0.72
C MET A 1 8.79 -10.06 -0.22
N TYR A 2 7.66 -10.78 -0.34
CA TYR A 2 6.35 -10.30 0.11
C TYR A 2 6.21 -10.47 1.62
N GLN A 3 6.12 -9.36 2.37
CA GLN A 3 5.94 -9.41 3.82
C GLN A 3 4.46 -9.42 4.19
N VAL A 4 4.01 -10.36 5.01
CA VAL A 4 2.66 -10.38 5.59
C VAL A 4 2.76 -9.90 7.04
N PRO A 5 2.18 -8.75 7.38
CA PRO A 5 2.24 -8.25 8.75
C PRO A 5 1.33 -9.07 9.69
N CYS A 6 1.72 -9.13 10.96
CA CYS A 6 0.94 -9.80 12.00
C CYS A 6 0.02 -8.81 12.74
N CYS A 7 -1.09 -9.32 13.27
CA CYS A 7 -1.95 -8.58 14.17
C CYS A 7 -1.21 -8.25 15.47
N ARG A 8 -1.21 -6.99 15.90
CA ARG A 8 -0.53 -6.57 17.15
C ARG A 8 -1.09 -7.21 18.43
N ILE A 9 -2.34 -7.68 18.41
CA ILE A 9 -2.99 -8.29 19.58
C ILE A 9 -2.84 -9.80 19.54
N CYS A 10 -3.39 -10.42 18.51
CA CYS A 10 -3.43 -11.88 18.39
C CYS A 10 -2.07 -12.48 17.99
N LYS A 11 -1.13 -11.66 17.51
CA LYS A 11 0.18 -12.07 16.97
C LYS A 11 0.12 -13.03 15.77
N VAL A 12 -1.09 -13.34 15.28
CA VAL A 12 -1.33 -14.15 14.07
C VAL A 12 -1.06 -13.33 12.80
N PRO A 13 -0.64 -13.98 11.70
CA PRO A 13 -0.51 -13.33 10.40
C PRO A 13 -1.87 -12.83 9.91
N LEU A 14 -1.90 -11.67 9.26
CA LEU A 14 -3.12 -11.12 8.68
C LEU A 14 -3.38 -11.75 7.31
N SER A 15 -4.65 -12.03 7.00
CA SER A 15 -5.11 -12.53 5.71
C SER A 15 -5.45 -11.36 4.77
N VAL A 16 -5.10 -11.47 3.49
CA VAL A 16 -5.48 -10.46 2.47
C VAL A 16 -6.94 -10.71 2.09
N VAL A 17 -7.79 -9.71 2.25
CA VAL A 17 -9.21 -9.77 1.88
C VAL A 17 -9.47 -9.08 0.55
N GLU A 18 -8.83 -7.93 0.33
CA GLU A 18 -8.94 -7.18 -0.92
C GLU A 18 -7.58 -6.65 -1.35
N GLN A 19 -7.34 -6.62 -2.67
CA GLN A 19 -6.13 -6.10 -3.27
C GLN A 19 -6.49 -5.27 -4.51
N HIS A 20 -6.08 -4.00 -4.50
CA HIS A 20 -6.28 -3.05 -5.59
C HIS A 20 -4.92 -2.55 -6.08
N ILE A 21 -4.59 -2.87 -7.32
CA ILE A 21 -3.39 -2.39 -7.99
C ILE A 21 -3.74 -1.08 -8.69
N HIS A 22 -2.97 -0.03 -8.39
CA HIS A 22 -3.10 1.25 -9.06
C HIS A 22 -1.79 1.65 -9.73
N GLU A 23 -1.87 1.86 -11.04
CA GLU A 23 -0.78 2.40 -11.84
C GLU A 23 -1.15 3.82 -12.29
N TYR A 24 -0.32 4.81 -11.93
CA TYR A 24 -0.53 6.18 -12.35
C TYR A 24 0.72 6.74 -13.02
N LEU A 25 0.52 7.35 -14.19
CA LEU A 25 1.47 8.24 -14.84
C LEU A 25 1.53 9.55 -14.04
N ARG A 26 2.64 9.83 -13.35
CA ARG A 26 2.87 11.18 -12.79
C ARG A 26 4.04 11.85 -13.49
N PRO A 27 3.86 13.08 -14.02
CA PRO A 27 4.99 13.87 -14.47
C PRO A 27 5.88 14.17 -13.25
N VAL A 28 7.13 13.74 -13.29
CA VAL A 28 8.13 14.15 -12.30
C VAL A 28 8.55 15.56 -12.70
N THR A 29 8.05 16.55 -11.97
CA THR A 29 8.56 17.92 -12.05
C THR A 29 9.98 17.89 -11.52
N ALA A 30 10.96 17.76 -12.42
CA ALA A 30 12.34 18.07 -12.10
C ALA A 30 12.35 19.53 -11.62
N GLY A 31 12.74 19.74 -10.35
CA GLY A 31 12.79 21.06 -9.74
C GLY A 31 13.52 22.04 -10.64
N GLY A 32 12.81 23.07 -11.08
CA GLY A 32 13.32 24.30 -11.67
C GLY A 32 14.44 24.16 -12.71
N LYS A 33 14.07 24.02 -13.99
CA LYS A 33 14.75 24.65 -15.13
C LYS A 33 13.89 24.44 -16.38
N THR A 34 13.35 25.54 -16.91
CA THR A 34 12.60 25.61 -18.16
C THR A 34 13.44 25.00 -19.29
N GLY A 35 12.92 23.96 -19.97
CA GLY A 35 13.52 23.41 -21.18
C GLY A 35 13.95 21.94 -21.17
N ARG A 36 13.81 21.20 -20.06
CA ARG A 36 14.05 19.74 -20.06
C ARG A 36 12.73 18.96 -20.27
N PRO A 37 12.74 17.85 -21.04
CA PRO A 37 11.56 17.01 -21.19
C PRO A 37 11.09 16.53 -19.81
N LYS A 38 9.80 16.69 -19.52
CA LYS A 38 9.18 16.16 -18.29
C LYS A 38 9.42 14.65 -18.26
N LYS A 39 10.25 14.16 -17.35
CA LYS A 39 10.36 12.72 -17.11
C LYS A 39 9.02 12.28 -16.54
N VAL A 40 8.25 11.52 -17.31
CA VAL A 40 7.03 10.89 -16.80
C VAL A 40 7.48 9.67 -16.03
N GLY A 41 7.29 9.70 -14.71
CA GLY A 41 7.54 8.56 -13.84
C GLY A 41 6.25 7.78 -13.67
N TYR A 42 6.30 6.48 -13.92
CA TYR A 42 5.21 5.59 -13.54
C TYR A 42 5.35 5.29 -12.06
N ARG A 43 4.28 5.52 -11.29
CA ARG A 43 4.23 5.09 -9.89
C ARG A 43 3.24 3.93 -9.78
N HIS A 44 3.78 2.73 -9.64
CA HIS A 44 3.02 1.53 -9.33
C HIS A 44 2.83 1.43 -7.81
N VAL A 45 1.58 1.23 -7.39
CA VAL A 45 1.16 1.19 -6.00
C VAL A 45 0.12 0.09 -5.84
N VAL A 46 0.28 -0.73 -4.82
CA VAL A 46 -0.71 -1.75 -4.45
C VAL A 46 -1.36 -1.34 -3.13
N ASN A 47 -2.68 -1.19 -3.10
CA ASN A 47 -3.45 -1.00 -1.87
C ASN A 47 -4.08 -2.35 -1.49
N GLU A 48 -3.90 -2.79 -0.25
CA GLU A 48 -4.45 -4.06 0.24
C GLU A 48 -5.24 -3.82 1.52
N VAL A 49 -6.33 -4.57 1.69
CA VAL A 49 -7.06 -4.68 2.94
C VAL A 49 -6.74 -6.04 3.54
N LEU A 50 -6.18 -6.02 4.74
CA LEU A 50 -5.84 -7.20 5.52
C LEU A 50 -6.82 -7.37 6.68
N LYS A 51 -7.16 -8.60 7.02
CA LYS A 51 -8.01 -8.97 8.15
C LYS A 51 -7.25 -9.86 9.12
N CYS A 52 -7.52 -9.69 10.42
CA CYS A 52 -7.16 -10.69 11.40
C CYS A 52 -8.34 -11.64 11.56
N ASP A 53 -8.17 -12.93 11.28
CA ASP A 53 -9.24 -13.91 11.43
C ASP A 53 -9.69 -14.10 12.89
N GLU A 54 -8.78 -13.95 13.86
CA GLU A 54 -9.16 -14.09 15.28
C GLU A 54 -9.94 -12.90 15.84
N CYS A 55 -9.45 -11.66 15.68
CA CYS A 55 -10.10 -10.48 16.27
C CYS A 55 -11.02 -9.71 15.31
N GLY A 56 -11.07 -10.12 14.03
CA GLY A 56 -11.89 -9.51 12.99
C GLY A 56 -11.45 -8.09 12.58
N ARG A 57 -10.27 -7.63 13.02
CA ARG A 57 -9.80 -6.27 12.72
C ARG A 57 -9.32 -6.17 11.28
N LEU A 58 -9.62 -5.04 10.65
CA LEU A 58 -9.21 -4.72 9.30
C LEU A 58 -8.07 -3.70 9.29
N PHE A 59 -7.15 -3.82 8.34
CA PHE A 59 -6.00 -2.96 8.16
C PHE A 59 -5.86 -2.64 6.68
N ALA A 60 -5.75 -1.36 6.34
CA ALA A 60 -5.40 -0.94 4.99
C ALA A 60 -3.90 -0.70 4.91
N ILE A 61 -3.22 -1.40 4.02
CA ILE A 61 -1.80 -1.22 3.73
C ILE A 61 -1.60 -0.78 2.28
N LYS A 62 -0.49 -0.08 2.07
CA LYS A 62 -0.06 0.41 0.78
C LYS A 62 1.35 -0.07 0.52
N ARG A 63 1.56 -0.74 -0.60
CA ARG A 63 2.87 -1.18 -1.07
C ARG A 63 3.31 -0.43 -2.31
N ASP A 64 4.62 -0.33 -2.48
CA ASP A 64 5.24 0.07 -3.75
C ASP A 64 5.42 -1.14 -4.68
N ALA A 65 6.04 -0.89 -5.84
CA ALA A 65 6.29 -1.88 -6.88
C ALA A 65 7.18 -3.05 -6.44
N GLU A 66 8.02 -2.88 -5.41
CA GLU A 66 8.86 -3.94 -4.86
C GLU A 66 8.15 -4.72 -3.73
N HIS A 67 6.84 -4.51 -3.55
CA HIS A 67 6.01 -5.10 -2.49
C HIS A 67 6.43 -4.73 -1.06
N ARG A 68 7.17 -3.62 -0.88
CA ARG A 68 7.52 -3.10 0.45
C ARG A 68 6.37 -2.23 0.97
N ILE A 69 6.14 -2.28 2.28
CA ILE A 69 5.06 -1.52 2.91
C ILE A 69 5.48 -0.05 3.03
N VAL A 70 4.77 0.84 2.35
CA VAL A 70 5.01 2.29 2.37
C VAL A 70 4.16 2.97 3.43
N ARG A 71 2.93 2.46 3.65
CA ARG A 71 2.00 3.02 4.64
C ARG A 71 1.05 1.92 5.12
N GLY A 72 0.70 1.95 6.40
CA GLY A 72 -0.34 1.09 6.96
C GLY A 72 -1.20 1.87 7.95
N ARG A 73 -2.51 1.60 7.97
CA ARG A 73 -3.42 2.10 8.99
C ARG A 73 -4.44 1.03 9.36
N GLN A 74 -4.82 0.99 10.63
CA GLN A 74 -5.94 0.17 11.06
C GLN A 74 -7.25 0.83 10.59
N LEU A 75 -8.14 0.05 9.97
CA LEU A 75 -9.48 0.49 9.63
C LEU A 75 -10.39 0.35 10.86
N ARG A 76 -11.34 1.27 11.01
CA ARG A 76 -12.37 1.11 12.04
C ARG A 76 -13.24 -0.08 11.65
N ARG A 77 -13.67 -0.86 12.65
CA ARG A 77 -14.60 -1.99 12.47
C ARG A 77 -15.76 -1.52 11.57
N ALA A 78 -16.06 -2.27 10.52
CA ALA A 78 -17.39 -2.20 9.93
C ALA A 78 -18.36 -2.63 11.04
N THR A 79 -19.12 -1.67 11.56
CA THR A 79 -20.23 -1.89 12.48
C THR A 79 -21.33 -2.67 11.79
#